data_AF-A0A7X5D9B5-F1
#
_entry.id   AF-A0A7X5D9B5-F1
#
_cell.length_a   1.000
_cell.length_b   1.000
_cell.length_c   1.000
_cell.angle_alpha   90.00
_cell.angle_beta   90.00
_cell.angle_gamma   90.00
#
_symmetry.space_group_name_H-M   'P 1'
#
loop_
_entity.id
_entity.type
_entity.pdbx_description
1 polymer ?
#
loop_
_entity_poly.entity_id
_entity_poly.type
_entity_poly.pdbx_seq_one_letter_code
_entity_poly.pdbx_strand_id
1 'polypeptide(L)'
;MAAAKIEAMWDCDMHDNNILVLEKKRGKLNLSEVGDFLRYEKSGSFQGHWVMIINATEATCGGSGWMDEEEPKGDQWALYRVEQGEACPVCGEVSPLLEWCPMCGESLTGKKVNAEQAMGNAENILEAMKRETLHAIESAEREEARKAWYYSHLGSLDFARQIGLITEERRQQLYKEFQEEAHHGED
;
A
#
# COMPACT_ATOMS: atom_id res chain seq x y z
N MET A 1 -18.46 35.73 4.03
CA MET A 1 -19.11 34.67 3.23
C MET A 1 -18.88 33.36 3.97
N ALA A 2 -19.95 32.63 4.32
CA ALA A 2 -19.78 31.33 4.99
C ALA A 2 -19.05 30.37 4.03
N ALA A 3 -18.03 29.68 4.52
CA ALA A 3 -17.35 28.64 3.74
C ALA A 3 -18.40 27.62 3.28
N ALA A 4 -18.41 27.30 1.98
CA ALA A 4 -19.33 26.30 1.46
C ALA A 4 -19.07 24.97 2.15
N LYS A 5 -20.10 24.42 2.79
CA LYS A 5 -20.02 23.18 3.56
C LYS A 5 -19.77 22.00 2.61
N ILE A 6 -18.77 21.18 2.93
CA ILE A 6 -18.53 19.91 2.26
C ILE A 6 -19.62 18.93 2.70
N GLU A 7 -20.30 18.32 1.74
CA GLU A 7 -21.26 17.24 1.96
C GLU A 7 -20.57 15.91 1.64
N ALA A 8 -20.86 14.86 2.43
CA ALA A 8 -20.24 13.56 2.28
C ALA A 8 -21.32 12.47 2.21
N MET A 9 -21.26 11.67 1.15
CA MET A 9 -22.16 10.56 0.87
C MET A 9 -21.37 9.30 0.56
N TRP A 10 -21.90 8.14 0.98
CA TRP A 10 -21.33 6.85 0.64
C TRP A 10 -21.99 6.35 -0.65
N ASP A 11 -21.17 5.84 -1.56
CA ASP A 11 -21.57 5.24 -2.83
C ASP A 11 -20.77 3.95 -3.07
N CYS A 12 -21.11 3.19 -4.10
CA CYS A 12 -20.39 1.99 -4.50
C CYS A 12 -19.94 2.09 -5.96
N ASP A 13 -18.74 1.59 -6.27
CA ASP A 13 -18.32 1.43 -7.67
C ASP A 13 -18.97 0.20 -8.32
N MET A 14 -18.68 -0.02 -9.61
CA MET A 14 -19.17 -1.19 -10.36
C MET A 14 -18.65 -2.53 -9.83
N HIS A 15 -17.69 -2.53 -8.91
CA HIS A 15 -17.10 -3.71 -8.28
C HIS A 15 -17.50 -3.82 -6.80
N ASP A 16 -18.56 -3.11 -6.37
CA ASP A 16 -19.06 -3.07 -4.99
C ASP A 16 -18.07 -2.52 -3.95
N ASN A 17 -17.05 -1.76 -4.37
CA ASN A 17 -16.15 -1.07 -3.44
C ASN A 17 -16.82 0.19 -2.88
N ASN A 18 -16.73 0.39 -1.57
CA ASN A 18 -17.26 1.58 -0.90
C ASN A 18 -16.44 2.83 -1.26
N ILE A 19 -17.11 3.84 -1.82
CA ILE A 19 -16.55 5.16 -2.14
C ILE A 19 -17.16 6.20 -1.21
N LEU A 20 -16.32 7.05 -0.64
CA LEU A 20 -16.75 8.29 -0.01
C LEU A 20 -16.72 9.42 -1.04
N VAL A 21 -17.89 9.91 -1.41
CA VAL A 21 -18.05 11.01 -2.34
C VAL A 21 -18.20 12.29 -1.53
N LEU A 22 -17.25 13.21 -1.74
CA LEU A 22 -17.27 14.55 -1.16
C LEU A 22 -17.75 15.54 -2.22
N GLU A 23 -18.78 16.33 -1.90
CA GLU A 23 -19.35 17.33 -2.80
C GLU A 23 -19.30 18.72 -2.18
N LYS A 24 -19.02 19.72 -3.02
CA LYS A 24 -19.13 21.13 -2.68
C LYS A 24 -19.99 21.86 -3.70
N LYS A 25 -21.19 22.30 -3.27
CA LYS A 25 -22.18 22.99 -4.13
C LYS A 25 -21.69 24.30 -4.77
N ARG A 26 -20.66 24.94 -4.21
CA ARG A 26 -20.06 26.19 -4.72
C ARG A 26 -18.57 26.24 -4.48
N GLY A 27 -17.82 26.42 -5.56
CA GLY A 27 -16.36 26.50 -5.54
C GLY A 27 -15.70 25.12 -5.56
N LYS A 28 -14.37 25.11 -5.65
CA LYS A 28 -13.57 23.88 -5.74
C LYS A 28 -13.22 23.31 -4.38
N LEU A 29 -13.07 22.00 -4.33
CA LEU A 29 -12.48 21.29 -3.19
C LEU A 29 -10.95 21.50 -3.22
N ASN A 30 -10.33 21.53 -2.05
CA ASN A 30 -8.88 21.57 -1.94
C ASN A 30 -8.41 20.60 -0.85
N LEU A 31 -7.14 20.19 -0.97
CA LEU A 31 -6.52 19.18 -0.11
C LEU A 31 -6.54 19.56 1.37
N SER A 32 -6.39 20.84 1.71
CA SER A 32 -6.41 21.28 3.11
C SER A 32 -7.81 21.17 3.71
N GLU A 33 -8.83 21.68 3.00
CA GLU A 33 -10.23 21.62 3.43
C GLU A 33 -10.73 20.18 3.55
N VAL A 34 -10.41 19.34 2.57
CA VAL A 34 -10.78 17.92 2.59
C VAL A 34 -10.02 17.19 3.71
N GLY A 35 -8.73 17.47 3.90
CA GLY A 35 -7.94 16.87 4.98
C GLY A 35 -8.50 17.20 6.37
N ASP A 36 -8.90 18.45 6.61
CA ASP A 36 -9.51 18.84 7.88
C ASP A 36 -10.91 18.25 8.06
N PHE A 37 -11.70 18.17 6.98
CA PHE A 37 -12.99 17.48 6.98
C PHE A 37 -12.83 16.02 7.41
N LEU A 38 -11.92 15.27 6.78
CA LEU A 38 -11.71 13.85 7.07
C LEU A 38 -11.22 13.61 8.50
N ARG A 39 -10.44 14.54 9.08
CA ARG A 39 -9.91 14.43 10.44
C ARG A 39 -10.92 14.74 11.53
N TYR A 40 -11.78 15.74 11.33
CA TYR A 40 -12.52 16.36 12.44
C TYR A 40 -14.04 16.31 12.29
N GLU A 41 -14.58 16.23 11.07
CA GLU A 41 -16.02 16.26 10.87
C GLU A 41 -16.70 14.97 11.35
N LYS A 42 -17.97 15.12 11.76
CA LYS A 42 -18.79 14.04 12.34
C LYS A 42 -18.06 13.23 13.44
N SER A 43 -17.35 13.94 14.33
CA SER A 43 -16.58 13.34 15.44
C SER A 43 -15.45 12.41 14.97
N GLY A 44 -14.86 12.68 13.80
CA GLY A 44 -13.76 11.88 13.26
C GLY A 44 -14.19 10.57 12.62
N SER A 45 -15.47 10.43 12.21
CA SER A 45 -15.97 9.19 11.59
C SER A 45 -15.30 8.85 10.26
N PHE A 46 -14.63 9.82 9.63
CA PHE A 46 -13.94 9.67 8.35
C PHE A 46 -12.42 9.55 8.49
N GLN A 47 -11.90 9.42 9.71
CA GLN A 47 -10.47 9.20 9.93
C GLN A 47 -10.03 7.88 9.29
N GLY A 48 -8.96 7.95 8.49
CA GLY A 48 -8.41 6.81 7.78
C GLY A 48 -7.47 7.26 6.66
N HIS A 49 -7.00 6.29 5.88
CA HIS A 49 -6.21 6.55 4.68
C HIS A 49 -7.12 6.51 3.46
N TRP A 50 -6.91 7.46 2.56
CA TRP A 50 -7.80 7.70 1.43
C TRP A 50 -6.98 7.83 0.15
N VAL A 51 -7.42 7.15 -0.90
CA VAL A 51 -6.88 7.25 -2.25
C VAL A 51 -7.89 8.03 -3.11
N MET A 52 -7.39 9.03 -3.84
CA MET A 52 -8.16 9.78 -4.81
C MET A 52 -7.67 9.44 -6.21
N ILE A 53 -8.58 9.02 -7.08
CA ILE A 53 -8.29 8.82 -8.50
C ILE A 53 -8.64 10.12 -9.22
N ILE A 54 -7.65 10.76 -9.84
CA ILE A 54 -7.87 11.93 -10.67
C ILE A 54 -8.25 11.44 -12.07
N ASN A 55 -9.54 11.52 -12.40
CA ASN A 55 -10.02 11.25 -13.75
C ASN A 55 -9.75 12.49 -14.62
N ALA A 56 -8.82 12.37 -15.56
CA ALA A 56 -8.48 13.39 -16.55
C ALA A 56 -8.78 12.92 -17.99
N THR A 57 -9.83 12.12 -18.15
CA THR A 57 -10.30 11.67 -19.47
C THR A 57 -11.15 12.74 -20.16
N GLU A 58 -11.43 12.56 -21.45
CA GLU A 58 -12.27 13.48 -22.24
C GLU A 58 -13.65 13.71 -21.61
N ALA A 59 -14.19 12.71 -20.91
CA ALA A 59 -15.42 12.82 -20.14
C ALA A 59 -15.39 13.92 -19.05
N THR A 60 -14.20 14.32 -18.60
CA THR A 60 -13.99 15.36 -17.58
C THR A 60 -13.60 16.72 -18.16
N CYS A 61 -13.44 16.83 -19.48
CA CYS A 61 -13.05 18.07 -20.17
C CYS A 61 -14.23 19.01 -20.52
N GLY A 62 -15.41 18.76 -19.96
CA GLY A 62 -16.66 19.44 -20.36
C GLY A 62 -17.30 18.74 -21.55
N GLY A 63 -18.62 18.54 -21.48
CA GLY A 63 -19.35 17.70 -22.42
C GLY A 63 -19.11 18.08 -23.88
N SER A 64 -19.18 17.08 -24.77
CA SER A 64 -19.06 17.23 -26.24
C SER A 64 -20.12 18.15 -26.89
N GLY A 65 -20.98 18.80 -26.09
CA GLY A 65 -22.13 19.59 -26.54
C GLY A 65 -23.34 18.74 -26.94
N TRP A 66 -23.30 17.41 -26.73
CA TRP A 66 -24.38 16.50 -27.08
C TRP A 66 -24.93 15.81 -25.83
N MET A 67 -26.21 16.10 -25.55
CA MET A 67 -27.07 15.65 -24.45
C MET A 67 -26.88 16.35 -23.09
N ASP A 68 -28.01 16.87 -22.60
CA ASP A 68 -28.22 17.66 -21.40
C ASP A 68 -28.01 16.84 -20.11
N GLU A 69 -26.77 16.65 -19.68
CA GLU A 69 -26.49 16.45 -18.25
C GLU A 69 -26.06 17.80 -17.68
N GLU A 70 -26.90 18.37 -16.80
CA GLU A 70 -26.58 19.63 -16.12
C GLU A 70 -25.19 19.51 -15.47
N GLU A 71 -24.20 20.26 -15.99
CA GLU A 71 -22.87 20.32 -15.38
C GLU A 71 -23.04 20.65 -13.89
N PRO A 72 -22.58 19.77 -12.98
CA PRO A 72 -22.73 20.02 -11.55
C PRO A 72 -22.04 21.35 -11.22
N LYS A 73 -22.77 22.29 -10.62
CA LYS A 73 -22.31 23.67 -10.34
C LYS A 73 -21.14 23.77 -9.34
N GLY A 74 -20.61 22.62 -8.92
CA GLY A 74 -19.69 22.44 -7.82
C GLY A 74 -18.48 21.59 -8.20
N ASP A 75 -17.82 21.07 -7.18
CA ASP A 75 -16.71 20.13 -7.33
C ASP A 75 -17.00 18.87 -6.49
N GLN A 76 -16.55 17.73 -6.99
CA GLN A 76 -16.84 16.43 -6.41
C GLN A 76 -15.60 15.55 -6.45
N TRP A 77 -15.21 15.01 -5.29
CA TRP A 77 -14.09 14.08 -5.16
C TRP A 77 -14.61 12.72 -4.73
N ALA A 78 -14.25 11.68 -5.49
CA ALA A 78 -14.45 10.29 -5.10
C ALA A 78 -13.20 9.78 -4.37
N LEU A 79 -13.38 9.34 -3.13
CA LEU A 79 -12.30 8.84 -2.28
C LEU A 79 -12.53 7.38 -1.94
N TYR A 80 -11.53 6.55 -2.19
CA TYR A 80 -11.52 5.16 -1.77
C TYR A 80 -10.82 5.06 -0.44
N ARG A 81 -11.48 4.41 0.53
CA ARG A 81 -10.84 4.10 1.80
C ARG A 81 -9.89 2.94 1.59
N VAL A 82 -8.68 3.05 2.12
CA VAL A 82 -7.70 1.97 2.08
C VAL A 82 -7.22 1.73 3.50
N GLU A 83 -7.71 0.66 4.12
CA GLU A 83 -7.17 0.23 5.40
C GLU A 83 -6.07 -0.82 5.23
N GLN A 84 -5.30 -1.01 6.30
CA GLN A 84 -4.24 -2.02 6.34
C GLN A 84 -4.83 -3.42 6.07
N GLY A 85 -4.25 -4.14 5.10
CA GLY A 85 -4.70 -5.48 4.74
C GLY A 85 -5.93 -5.54 3.81
N GLU A 86 -6.49 -4.40 3.40
CA GLU A 86 -7.53 -4.35 2.37
C GLU A 86 -6.91 -4.32 0.97
N ALA A 87 -7.64 -4.84 -0.03
CA ALA A 87 -7.20 -4.80 -1.42
C ALA A 87 -7.14 -3.35 -1.93
N CYS A 88 -6.05 -3.00 -2.62
CA CYS A 88 -5.88 -1.70 -3.23
C CYS A 88 -6.92 -1.54 -4.36
N PRO A 89 -7.73 -0.46 -4.35
CA PRO A 89 -8.75 -0.23 -5.38
C PRO A 89 -8.15 0.05 -6.77
N VAL A 90 -6.84 0.30 -6.87
CA VAL A 90 -6.15 0.59 -8.13
C VAL A 90 -5.55 -0.66 -8.78
N CYS A 91 -4.93 -1.56 -8.00
CA CYS A 91 -4.21 -2.72 -8.51
C CYS A 91 -4.67 -4.07 -7.96
N GLY A 92 -5.58 -4.11 -6.99
CA GLY A 92 -6.07 -5.32 -6.35
C GLY A 92 -5.12 -5.97 -5.33
N GLU A 93 -3.86 -5.54 -5.30
CA GLU A 93 -2.87 -6.03 -4.33
C GLU A 93 -3.22 -5.60 -2.91
N VAL A 94 -2.89 -6.44 -1.93
CA VAL A 94 -3.13 -6.14 -0.52
C VAL A 94 -2.35 -4.90 -0.12
N SER A 95 -3.04 -3.90 0.45
CA SER A 95 -2.42 -2.66 0.92
C SER A 95 -1.30 -3.02 1.90
N PRO A 96 -0.08 -2.47 1.70
CA PRO A 96 1.03 -2.72 2.60
C PRO A 96 0.69 -2.27 4.02
N LEU A 97 1.44 -2.77 5.00
CA LEU A 97 1.28 -2.36 6.39
C LEU A 97 1.53 -0.85 6.49
N LEU A 98 0.46 -0.05 6.57
CA LEU A 98 0.51 1.42 6.60
C LEU A 98 1.20 1.98 7.85
N GLU A 99 1.55 1.11 8.79
CA GLU A 99 2.37 1.43 9.96
C GLU A 99 3.86 1.60 9.62
N TRP A 100 4.34 1.01 8.52
CA TRP A 100 5.78 0.86 8.23
C TRP A 100 6.11 1.16 6.77
N CYS A 101 7.25 1.81 6.51
CA CYS A 101 7.74 1.99 5.16
C CYS A 101 8.24 0.65 4.60
N PRO A 102 7.70 0.13 3.48
CA PRO A 102 8.13 -1.15 2.92
C PRO A 102 9.55 -1.12 2.34
N MET A 103 10.12 0.08 2.11
CA MET A 103 11.47 0.24 1.57
C MET A 103 12.56 0.32 2.64
N CYS A 104 12.26 0.93 3.79
CA CYS A 104 13.27 1.19 4.84
C CYS A 104 12.87 0.74 6.24
N GLY A 105 11.65 0.26 6.45
CA GLY A 105 11.15 -0.21 7.74
C GLY A 105 10.86 0.90 8.77
N GLU A 106 10.97 2.18 8.40
CA GLU A 106 10.70 3.29 9.31
C GLU A 106 9.21 3.38 9.66
N SER A 107 8.89 3.74 10.90
CA SER A 107 7.50 3.92 11.33
C SER A 107 6.86 5.10 10.61
N LEU A 108 5.80 4.85 9.87
CA LEU A 108 4.97 5.90 9.26
C LEU A 108 4.05 6.58 10.30
N THR A 109 3.87 5.96 11.47
CA THR A 109 3.03 6.45 12.56
C THR A 109 3.81 7.21 13.64
N GLY A 110 5.14 7.32 13.50
CA GLY A 110 6.03 7.96 14.47
C GLY A 110 6.16 7.20 15.80
N LYS A 111 5.60 5.98 15.90
CA LYS A 111 5.78 5.11 17.06
C LYS A 111 7.18 4.51 17.01
N LYS A 112 8.01 4.85 18.00
CA LYS A 112 9.28 4.14 18.21
C LYS A 112 8.97 2.71 18.63
N VAL A 113 9.32 1.77 17.77
CA VAL A 113 9.26 0.35 18.08
C VAL A 113 10.30 0.01 19.14
N ASN A 114 9.90 -0.84 20.07
CA ASN A 114 10.86 -1.50 20.95
C ASN A 114 11.67 -2.53 20.14
N ALA A 115 12.80 -2.97 20.69
CA ALA A 115 13.71 -3.88 19.98
C ALA A 115 13.02 -5.20 19.57
N GLU A 116 12.09 -5.72 20.38
CA GLU A 116 11.36 -6.96 20.10
C GLU A 116 10.43 -6.85 18.89
N GLN A 117 9.69 -5.74 18.76
CA GLN A 117 8.82 -5.50 17.61
C GLN A 117 9.62 -5.22 16.33
N ALA A 118 10.76 -4.54 16.44
CA ALA A 118 11.65 -4.33 15.30
C ALA A 118 12.23 -5.67 14.79
N MET A 119 12.59 -6.58 15.70
CA MET A 119 13.04 -7.93 15.34
C MET A 119 11.92 -8.78 14.74
N GLY A 120 10.70 -8.74 15.28
CA GLY A 120 9.56 -9.45 14.69
C GLY A 120 9.23 -8.98 13.27
N ASN A 121 9.33 -7.67 13.02
CA ASN A 121 9.17 -7.11 11.68
C ASN A 121 10.30 -7.56 10.74
N ALA A 122 11.54 -7.61 11.23
CA ALA A 122 12.67 -8.11 10.44
C ALA A 122 12.48 -9.58 10.02
N GLU A 123 12.06 -10.46 10.93
CA GLU A 123 11.79 -11.87 10.60
C GLU A 123 10.69 -12.01 9.54
N ASN A 124 9.61 -11.23 9.64
CA ASN A 124 8.55 -11.23 8.62
C ASN A 124 9.06 -10.79 7.24
N ILE A 125 9.93 -9.78 7.19
CA ILE A 125 10.53 -9.30 5.93
C ILE A 125 11.46 -10.37 5.35
N LEU A 126 12.30 -11.00 6.18
CA LEU A 126 13.22 -12.05 5.74
C LEU A 126 12.48 -13.27 5.20
N GLU A 127 11.37 -13.66 5.82
CA GLU A 127 10.52 -14.76 5.34
C GLU A 127 9.83 -14.42 4.00
N ALA A 128 9.34 -13.19 3.85
CA ALA A 128 8.78 -12.73 2.57
C ALA A 128 9.85 -12.74 1.46
N MET A 129 11.06 -12.25 1.75
CA MET A 129 12.19 -12.29 0.82
C MET A 129 12.59 -13.72 0.44
N LYS A 130 12.54 -14.66 1.39
CA LYS A 130 12.81 -16.09 1.16
C LYS A 130 11.82 -16.65 0.14
N ARG A 131 10.52 -16.49 0.40
CA ARG A 131 9.43 -16.98 -0.47
C ARG A 131 9.54 -16.42 -1.89
N GLU A 132 9.73 -15.11 -2.04
CA GLU A 132 9.89 -14.50 -3.36
C GLU A 132 11.12 -15.01 -4.10
N THR A 133 12.22 -15.22 -3.38
CA THR A 133 13.44 -15.77 -3.98
C THR A 133 13.22 -17.21 -4.46
N LEU A 134 12.56 -18.06 -3.66
CA LEU A 134 12.24 -19.44 -4.04
C LEU A 134 11.38 -19.46 -5.31
N HIS A 135 10.32 -18.65 -5.34
CA HIS A 135 9.48 -18.51 -6.54
C HIS A 135 10.28 -18.04 -7.76
N ALA A 136 11.20 -17.08 -7.59
CA ALA A 136 12.08 -16.61 -8.67
C ALA A 136 13.08 -17.68 -9.14
N ILE A 137 13.55 -18.55 -8.25
CA ILE A 137 14.41 -19.70 -8.59
C ILE A 137 13.62 -20.74 -9.38
N GLU A 138 12.41 -21.09 -8.93
CA GLU A 138 11.54 -22.07 -9.61
C GLU A 138 11.13 -21.59 -11.01
N SER A 139 10.76 -20.32 -11.14
CA SER A 139 10.31 -19.72 -12.41
C SER A 139 11.45 -19.37 -13.38
N ALA A 140 12.70 -19.35 -12.93
CA ALA A 140 13.83 -19.03 -13.80
C ALA A 140 14.15 -20.17 -14.76
N GLU A 141 14.23 -19.86 -16.06
CA GLU A 141 14.58 -20.83 -17.11
C GLU A 141 16.08 -21.17 -17.14
N ARG A 142 16.93 -20.21 -16.77
CA ARG A 142 18.40 -20.33 -16.85
C ARG A 142 19.01 -20.68 -15.50
N GLU A 143 19.95 -21.62 -15.51
CA GLU A 143 20.67 -22.04 -14.29
C GLU A 143 21.45 -20.88 -13.66
N GLU A 144 22.03 -19.98 -14.48
CA GLU A 144 22.73 -18.80 -13.97
C GLU A 144 21.79 -17.84 -13.23
N ALA A 145 20.54 -17.71 -13.70
CA ALA A 145 19.53 -16.88 -13.04
C ALA A 145 19.10 -17.50 -11.70
N ARG A 146 18.93 -18.83 -11.63
CA ARG A 146 18.67 -19.55 -10.37
C ARG A 146 19.78 -19.31 -9.35
N LYS A 147 21.04 -19.47 -9.76
CA LYS A 147 22.21 -19.20 -8.91
C LYS A 147 22.27 -17.74 -8.48
N ALA A 148 21.96 -16.80 -9.39
CA ALA A 148 21.94 -15.38 -9.05
C ALA A 148 20.91 -15.08 -7.96
N TRP A 149 19.68 -15.59 -8.06
CA TRP A 149 18.66 -15.43 -7.03
C TRP A 149 19.08 -16.07 -5.70
N TYR A 150 19.58 -17.29 -5.74
CA TYR A 150 20.06 -18.02 -4.56
C TYR A 150 21.14 -17.24 -3.79
N TYR A 151 22.20 -16.81 -4.47
CA TYR A 151 23.27 -16.04 -3.83
C TYR A 151 22.84 -14.62 -3.43
N SER A 152 21.88 -14.02 -4.13
CA SER A 152 21.34 -12.72 -3.73
C SER A 152 20.62 -12.81 -2.38
N HIS A 153 19.85 -13.88 -2.16
CA HIS A 153 19.18 -14.08 -0.88
C HIS A 153 20.17 -14.35 0.25
N LEU A 154 21.18 -15.21 0.04
CA LEU A 154 22.24 -15.42 1.04
C LEU A 154 22.96 -14.11 1.38
N GLY A 155 23.29 -13.30 0.37
CA GLY A 155 23.87 -11.98 0.57
C GLY A 155 22.97 -11.03 1.39
N SER A 156 21.65 -11.11 1.22
CA SER A 156 20.70 -10.31 2.01
C SER A 156 20.69 -10.71 3.49
N LEU A 157 20.81 -12.01 3.79
CA LEU A 157 20.91 -12.53 5.15
C LEU A 157 22.25 -12.13 5.81
N ASP A 158 23.35 -12.19 5.05
CA ASP A 158 24.65 -11.69 5.50
C ASP A 158 24.60 -10.20 5.86
N PHE A 159 23.93 -9.40 5.03
CA PHE A 159 23.75 -7.98 5.27
C PHE A 159 22.88 -7.73 6.51
N ALA A 160 21.74 -8.43 6.64
CA ALA A 160 20.85 -8.32 7.81
C ALA A 160 21.60 -8.57 9.13
N ARG A 161 22.51 -9.55 9.15
CA ARG A 161 23.39 -9.78 10.29
C ARG A 161 24.39 -8.63 10.49
N GLN A 162 25.03 -8.14 9.44
CA GLN A 162 26.03 -7.06 9.54
C GLN A 162 25.45 -5.78 10.15
N ILE A 163 24.19 -5.46 9.85
CA ILE A 163 23.49 -4.30 10.42
C ILE A 163 22.81 -4.60 11.76
N GLY A 164 22.97 -5.81 12.31
CA GLY A 164 22.47 -6.19 13.62
C GLY A 164 20.97 -6.49 13.70
N LEU A 165 20.30 -6.74 12.57
CA LEU A 165 18.88 -7.15 12.57
C LEU A 165 18.70 -8.58 13.08
N ILE A 166 19.65 -9.47 12.78
CA ILE A 166 19.65 -10.86 13.22
C ILE A 166 21.00 -11.24 13.81
N THR A 167 21.02 -12.27 14.67
CA THR A 167 22.27 -12.80 15.21
C THR A 167 22.97 -13.71 14.20
N GLU A 168 24.25 -14.01 14.44
CA GLU A 168 25.00 -14.97 13.61
C GLU A 168 24.37 -16.37 13.68
N GLU A 169 23.89 -16.79 14.85
CA GLU A 169 23.22 -18.08 15.03
C GLU A 169 21.94 -18.15 14.20
N ARG A 170 21.14 -17.07 14.19
CA ARG A 170 19.91 -17.02 13.39
C ARG A 170 20.22 -17.00 11.89
N ARG A 171 21.25 -16.26 11.46
CA ARG A 171 21.72 -16.28 10.06
C ARG A 171 22.06 -17.71 9.61
N GLN A 172 22.78 -18.47 10.43
CA GLN A 172 23.13 -19.86 10.11
C GLN A 172 21.91 -20.79 10.04
N GLN A 173 20.88 -20.56 10.84
CA GLN A 173 19.61 -21.30 10.74
C GLN A 173 18.90 -20.98 9.43
N LEU A 174 18.74 -19.70 9.11
CA LEU A 174 18.09 -19.24 7.87
C LEU A 174 18.82 -19.77 6.61
N TYR A 175 20.14 -19.90 6.66
CA TYR A 175 20.92 -20.52 5.58
C TYR A 175 20.52 -21.98 5.35
N LYS A 176 20.35 -22.75 6.43
CA LYS A 176 19.96 -24.16 6.34
C LYS A 176 18.53 -24.31 5.86
N GLU A 177 17.61 -23.55 6.45
CA GLU A 177 16.19 -23.53 6.06
C GLU A 177 16.06 -23.22 4.56
N PHE A 178 16.71 -22.16 4.08
CA PHE A 178 16.67 -21.78 2.68
C PHE A 178 17.35 -22.81 1.76
N GLN A 179 18.48 -23.40 2.18
CA GLN A 179 19.15 -24.42 1.39
C GLN A 179 18.28 -25.68 1.24
N GLU A 180 17.63 -26.13 2.31
CA GLU A 180 16.71 -27.26 2.27
C GLU A 180 15.52 -26.99 1.33
N GLU A 181 14.90 -25.82 1.43
CA GLU A 181 13.76 -25.44 0.58
C GLU A 181 14.16 -25.23 -0.89
N ALA A 182 15.32 -24.64 -1.17
CA ALA A 182 15.79 -24.40 -2.53
C ALA A 182 16.22 -25.68 -3.29
N HIS A 183 16.62 -26.73 -2.57
CA HIS A 183 16.98 -28.02 -3.17
C HIS A 183 15.81 -29.02 -3.25
N HIS A 184 14.68 -28.75 -2.60
CA HIS A 184 13.49 -29.63 -2.65
C HIS A 184 12.78 -29.68 -4.03
N GLY A 185 13.29 -28.96 -5.04
CA GLY A 185 12.80 -29.01 -6.43
C GLY A 185 13.68 -29.80 -7.42
N GLU A 186 14.72 -30.52 -6.96
CA GLU A 186 15.65 -31.28 -7.81
C GLU A 186 15.42 -32.82 -7.82
N ASP A 187 14.35 -33.33 -7.19
CA ASP A 187 13.96 -34.77 -7.20
C ASP A 187 13.07 -35.18 -8.39
#